data_AF-A0A2T3Z4J4-F1
#
_entry.id   AF-A0A2T3Z4J4-F1
#
_cell.length_a   1.000
_cell.length_b   1.000
_cell.length_c   1.000
_cell.angle_alpha   90.00
_cell.angle_beta   90.00
_cell.angle_gamma   90.00
#
_symmetry.space_group_name_H-M   'P 1'
#
loop_
_entity.id
_entity.type
_entity.pdbx_description
1 polymer ?
#
loop_
_entity_poly.entity_id
_entity_poly.type
_entity_poly.pdbx_seq_one_letter_code
_entity_poly.pdbx_strand_id
1 'polypeptide(L)' 'IKRPLNAFMLYRKFYQDVAKTCCTKNNHQQVSTVCGDSWKNLESSQLVREFTRLAAEERKRHVEAFPSYKYDP' A
#
# COMPACT_ATOMS: atom_id res chain seq x y z
N ILE A 1 15.82 0.40 -9.18
CA ILE A 1 14.86 -0.59 -8.62
C ILE A 1 13.85 0.19 -7.78
N LYS A 2 12.54 -0.05 -7.95
CA LYS A 2 11.51 0.68 -7.20
C LYS A 2 11.46 0.20 -5.76
N ARG A 3 11.14 1.10 -4.82
CA ARG A 3 11.02 0.75 -3.40
C ARG A 3 9.98 -0.35 -3.17
N PRO A 4 10.22 -1.31 -2.27
CA PRO A 4 9.19 -2.23 -1.84
C PRO A 4 8.07 -1.45 -1.15
N LEU A 5 6.82 -1.85 -1.41
CA LEU A 5 5.65 -1.17 -0.88
C LEU A 5 5.49 -1.49 0.62
N ASN A 6 5.13 -0.48 1.41
CA ASN A 6 4.72 -0.69 2.80
C ASN A 6 3.25 -1.19 2.86
N ALA A 7 2.78 -1.56 4.06
CA ALA A 7 1.45 -2.13 4.26
C ALA A 7 0.33 -1.23 3.71
N PHE A 8 0.39 0.08 3.99
CA PHE A 8 -0.60 1.03 3.48
C PHE A 8 -0.51 1.21 1.96
N MET A 9 0.69 1.24 1.39
CA MET A 9 0.86 1.37 -0.06
C MET A 9 0.40 0.11 -0.80
N LEU A 10 0.54 -1.08 -0.21
CA LEU A 10 -0.06 -2.32 -0.72
C LEU A 10 -1.58 -2.27 -0.66
N TYR A 11 -2.14 -1.89 0.50
CA TYR A 11 -3.58 -1.72 0.68
C TYR A 11 -4.14 -0.73 -0.35
N ARG A 12 -3.56 0.47 -0.44
CA ARG A 12 -3.96 1.48 -1.41
C ARG A 12 -3.89 0.94 -2.83
N LYS A 13 -2.83 0.22 -3.21
CA LYS A 13 -2.72 -0.35 -4.56
C LYS A 13 -3.84 -1.35 -4.85
N PHE A 14 -4.24 -2.14 -3.86
CA PHE A 14 -5.31 -3.13 -3.98
C PHE A 14 -6.69 -2.49 -4.10
N TYR A 15 -6.95 -1.46 -3.29
CA TYR A 15 -8.25 -0.78 -3.22
C TYR A 15 -8.33 0.49 -4.08
N GLN A 16 -7.27 0.82 -4.82
CA GLN A 16 -7.24 2.05 -5.63
C GLN A 16 -8.37 2.08 -6.65
N ASP A 17 -8.69 0.95 -7.28
CA ASP A 17 -9.74 0.91 -8.30
C ASP A 17 -11.14 1.03 -7.68
N VAL A 18 -11.35 0.47 -6.48
CA VAL A 18 -12.57 0.68 -5.69
C VAL A 18 -12.68 2.14 -5.23
N ALA A 19 -11.60 2.73 -4.73
CA ALA A 19 -11.59 4.13 -4.32
C ALA A 19 -11.84 5.08 -5.50
N LYS A 20 -11.39 4.74 -6.71
CA LYS A 20 -11.69 5.49 -7.94
C LYS A 20 -13.18 5.45 -8.27
N THR A 21 -13.94 4.39 -7.99
CA THR A 21 -15.39 4.38 -8.24
C THR A 21 -16.13 5.38 -7.36
N CYS A 22 -15.58 5.71 -6.19
CA CYS A 22 -16.13 6.72 -5.29
C CYS A 22 -15.66 8.16 -5.63
N CYS A 23 -14.69 8.34 -6.52
CA CYS A 23 -14.12 9.65 -6.87
C CYS A 23 -14.55 10.08 -8.28
N THR A 24 -15.14 11.26 -8.42
CA THR A 24 -15.43 11.85 -9.72
C THR A 24 -14.16 12.47 -10.31
N LYS A 25 -13.64 11.85 -11.38
CA LYS A 25 -12.45 12.24 -12.17
C LYS A 25 -11.11 12.16 -11.44
N ASN A 26 -10.34 11.08 -11.66
CA ASN A 26 -8.87 10.92 -11.53
C ASN A 26 -8.14 11.73 -10.44
N ASN A 27 -8.80 12.02 -9.32
CA ASN A 27 -8.23 12.81 -8.26
C ASN A 27 -7.45 11.89 -7.33
N HIS A 28 -6.16 11.72 -7.61
CA HIS A 28 -5.27 10.90 -6.81
C HIS A 28 -5.16 11.37 -5.34
N GLN A 29 -5.45 12.65 -5.06
CA GLN A 29 -5.56 13.14 -3.68
C GLN A 29 -6.79 12.55 -2.98
N GLN A 30 -7.97 12.62 -3.60
CA GLN A 30 -9.19 12.04 -3.03
C GLN A 30 -9.06 10.52 -2.81
N VAL A 31 -8.47 9.79 -3.75
CA VAL A 31 -8.18 8.36 -3.58
C VAL A 31 -7.26 8.11 -2.38
N SER A 32 -6.26 8.97 -2.15
CA SER A 32 -5.37 8.86 -0.99
C SER A 32 -6.12 9.08 0.31
N THR A 33 -7.00 10.08 0.35
CA THR A 33 -7.81 10.42 1.51
C THR A 33 -8.77 9.28 1.83
N VAL A 34 -9.54 8.80 0.86
CA VAL A 34 -10.52 7.71 1.04
C VAL A 34 -9.83 6.42 1.53
N CYS A 35 -8.72 6.02 0.89
CA CYS A 35 -7.96 4.85 1.36
C CYS A 35 -7.34 5.08 2.74
N GLY A 36 -6.87 6.30 3.03
CA GLY A 36 -6.29 6.66 4.33
C GLY A 36 -7.29 6.60 5.47
N ASP A 37 -8.49 7.13 5.25
CA ASP A 37 -9.58 7.10 6.22
C ASP A 37 -10.09 5.68 6.43
N SER A 38 -10.24 4.90 5.35
CA SER A 38 -10.64 3.49 5.44
C SER A 38 -9.62 2.69 6.25
N TRP A 39 -8.33 2.82 5.92
CA TRP A 39 -7.25 2.09 6.59
C TRP A 39 -7.17 2.39 8.09
N LYS A 40 -7.40 3.63 8.52
CA LYS A 40 -7.30 4.02 9.93
C LYS A 40 -8.57 3.76 10.73
N ASN A 41 -9.74 3.98 10.13
CA ASN A 41 -11.00 4.07 10.87
C ASN A 41 -12.01 2.96 10.54
N LEU A 42 -11.92 2.32 9.37
CA LEU A 42 -12.91 1.33 8.91
C LEU A 42 -12.36 -0.09 8.92
N GLU A 43 -11.09 -0.26 8.55
CA GLU A 43 -10.52 -1.60 8.37
C GLU A 43 -10.26 -2.29 9.70
N SER A 44 -10.55 -3.60 9.71
CA SER A 44 -10.33 -4.42 10.90
C SER A 44 -8.83 -4.58 11.20
N SER A 45 -8.48 -4.74 12.48
CA SER A 45 -7.10 -5.01 12.88
C SER A 45 -6.54 -6.29 12.24
N GLN A 46 -7.40 -7.25 11.89
CA GLN A 46 -6.98 -8.47 11.17
C GLN A 46 -6.48 -8.14 9.77
N LEU A 47 -7.22 -7.32 9.01
CA LEU A 47 -6.82 -6.93 7.66
C LEU A 47 -5.54 -6.10 7.68
N VAL A 48 -5.42 -5.15 8.63
CA VAL A 48 -4.19 -4.36 8.81
C VAL A 48 -2.99 -5.26 9.12
N ARG A 49 -3.16 -6.28 9.97
CA ARG A 49 -2.10 -7.27 10.26
C ARG A 49 -1.72 -8.07 9.02
N GLU A 50 -2.70 -8.49 8.22
CA GLU A 50 -2.42 -9.26 6.99
C GLU A 50 -1.62 -8.44 5.98
N PHE A 51 -2.01 -7.18 5.73
CA PHE A 51 -1.23 -6.29 4.87
C PHE A 51 0.16 -5.97 5.43
N THR A 52 0.30 -5.96 6.76
CA THR A 52 1.62 -5.81 7.42
C THR A 52 2.50 -7.04 7.18
N ARG A 53 1.92 -8.25 7.27
CA ARG A 53 2.60 -9.51 6.94
C ARG A 53 3.04 -9.54 5.48
N LEU A 54 2.14 -9.18 4.55
CA LEU A 54 2.44 -9.09 3.12
C LEU A 54 3.54 -8.08 2.82
N ALA A 55 3.54 -6.91 3.48
CA ALA A 55 4.60 -5.92 3.31
C ALA A 55 5.96 -6.41 3.83
N ALA A 56 5.98 -7.20 4.89
CA ALA A 56 7.21 -7.82 5.39
C ALA A 56 7.76 -8.86 4.40
N GLU A 57 6.87 -9.67 3.82
CA GLU A 57 7.21 -10.64 2.79
C GLU A 57 7.72 -9.98 1.51
N GLU A 58 7.07 -8.91 1.04
CA GLU A 58 7.52 -8.13 -0.11
C GLU A 58 8.91 -7.53 0.11
N ARG A 59 9.18 -6.99 1.31
CA ARG A 59 10.52 -6.51 1.67
C ARG A 59 11.55 -7.63 1.64
N LYS A 60 11.23 -8.80 2.19
CA LYS A 60 12.14 -9.96 2.18
C LYS A 60 12.45 -10.39 0.75
N ARG A 61 11.42 -10.60 -0.08
CA ARG A 61 11.56 -10.96 -1.50
C ARG A 61 12.35 -9.91 -2.29
N HIS A 62 12.15 -8.63 -1.99
CA HIS A 62 12.90 -7.55 -2.63
C HIS A 62 14.38 -7.59 -2.27
N VAL A 63 14.74 -7.88 -1.01
CA VAL A 63 16.14 -8.03 -0.59
C VAL A 63 16.77 -9.27 -1.23
N GLU A 64 16.03 -10.38 -1.31
CA GLU A 64 16.49 -11.61 -1.97
C GLU A 64 16.70 -11.40 -3.49
N ALA A 65 15.78 -10.70 -4.15
CA ALA A 65 15.87 -10.41 -5.58
C ALA A 65 16.90 -9.32 -5.91
N PHE A 66 17.13 -8.38 -5.00
CA PHE A 66 18.01 -7.24 -5.20
C PHE A 66 18.92 -7.01 -3.97
N PRO A 67 19.90 -7.91 -3.72
CA PRO A 67 20.77 -7.83 -2.54
C PRO A 67 21.67 -6.58 -2.54
N SER A 68 22.00 -6.04 -3.71
CA SER A 68 22.79 -4.80 -3.86
C SER A 68 21.95 -3.53 -3.84
N TYR A 69 20.64 -3.63 -3.60
CA TYR A 69 19.77 -2.46 -3.56
C TYR A 69 20.08 -1.59 -2.34
N LYS A 70 20.46 -0.33 -2.59
CA LYS A 70 20.59 0.71 -1.57
C LYS A 70 19.64 1.85 -1.91
N TYR A 71 18.93 2.36 -0.91
CA TYR A 71 18.10 3.54 -1.07
C TYR A 71 18.98 4.79 -1.15
N ASP A 72 18.84 5.55 -2.24
CA ASP A 72 19.43 6.87 -2.43
C ASP A 72 18.25 7.87 -2.61
N PRO A 73 18.04 8.78 -1.65
CA PRO A 73 16.88 9.68 -1.60
C PRO A 73 16.86 10.77 -2.67
#